data_AF-A0A536AXG3-F1
#
_entry.id   AF-A0A536AXG3-F1
#
_cell.length_a   1.000
_cell.length_b   1.000
_cell.length_c   1.000
_cell.angle_alpha   90.00
_cell.angle_beta   90.00
_cell.angle_gamma   90.00
#
_symmetry.space_group_name_H-M   'P 1'
#
loop_
_entity.id
_entity.type
_entity.pdbx_description
1 polymer ?
#
loop_
_entity_poly.entity_id
_entity_poly.type
_entity_poly.pdbx_seq_one_letter_code
_entity_poly.pdbx_strand_id
1 'polypeptide(L)'
;MRHELRAPVQSTVDGNGSATSRGLIASVVGDAQRLVALEVALAKQELKELAVANAIAAGLLVFGALLALLGVLVAVPSMVVWLVPWHWQAAAVWAGAYVLLAVLLIMVGRARLRFQVPPRTLESLKENKEWALRRVRSKSK
;
A
#
# COMPACT_ATOMS: atom_id res chain seq x y z
N MET A 1 39.20 -53.20 -64.71
CA MET A 1 39.49 -51.78 -64.39
C MET A 1 38.76 -51.43 -63.10
N ARG A 2 39.49 -50.93 -62.09
CA ARG A 2 39.17 -49.88 -61.09
C ARG A 2 37.72 -49.76 -60.55
N HIS A 3 37.43 -49.44 -59.30
CA HIS A 3 38.11 -49.33 -58.00
C HIS A 3 36.96 -49.21 -57.00
N GLU A 4 37.24 -49.57 -55.75
CA GLU A 4 36.38 -49.38 -54.59
C GLU A 4 35.88 -47.95 -54.44
N LEU A 5 34.63 -47.77 -53.99
CA LEU A 5 34.21 -46.55 -53.29
C LEU A 5 33.31 -46.93 -52.11
N ARG A 6 33.95 -46.89 -50.94
CA ARG A 6 33.39 -46.92 -49.59
C ARG A 6 32.16 -46.02 -49.45
N ALA A 7 31.19 -46.49 -48.68
CA ALA A 7 30.29 -45.62 -47.94
C ALA A 7 31.09 -44.75 -46.95
N PRO A 8 30.84 -43.45 -46.87
CA PRO A 8 31.01 -42.74 -45.63
C PRO A 8 29.68 -42.81 -44.86
N VAL A 9 29.62 -43.69 -43.87
CA VAL A 9 28.75 -43.43 -42.71
C VAL A 9 29.28 -42.13 -42.11
N GLN A 10 28.59 -41.02 -42.37
CA GLN A 10 28.81 -39.77 -41.64
C GLN A 10 28.27 -39.96 -40.23
N SER A 11 29.03 -40.68 -39.42
CA SER A 11 29.02 -40.54 -37.98
C SER A 11 30.04 -39.46 -37.64
N THR A 12 29.70 -38.21 -37.92
CA THR A 12 30.30 -37.04 -37.27
C THR A 12 29.79 -36.99 -35.83
N VAL A 13 30.26 -37.96 -35.03
CA VAL A 13 30.39 -37.82 -33.58
C VAL A 13 31.69 -37.05 -33.38
N ASP A 14 31.69 -35.79 -33.80
CA ASP A 14 32.80 -34.88 -33.59
C ASP A 14 32.68 -34.32 -32.18
N GLY A 15 33.61 -34.68 -31.28
CA GLY A 15 34.20 -33.85 -30.22
C GLY A 15 33.34 -32.94 -29.32
N ASN A 16 32.02 -33.00 -29.37
CA ASN A 16 31.13 -31.96 -28.82
C ASN A 16 30.29 -32.44 -27.63
N GLY A 17 30.43 -33.71 -27.22
CA GLY A 17 29.72 -34.27 -26.06
C GLY A 17 29.92 -33.45 -24.79
N SER A 18 31.14 -32.94 -24.55
CA SER A 18 31.42 -32.03 -23.43
C SER A 18 30.81 -30.62 -23.58
N ALA A 19 30.57 -30.14 -24.81
CA ALA A 19 29.91 -28.84 -25.00
C ALA A 19 28.39 -28.96 -24.84
N THR A 20 27.79 -30.06 -25.29
CA THR A 20 26.36 -30.35 -25.10
C THR A 20 26.01 -30.58 -23.62
N SER A 21 26.81 -31.38 -22.87
CA SER A 21 26.59 -31.58 -21.42
C SER A 21 26.73 -30.28 -20.63
N ARG A 22 27.74 -29.44 -20.96
CA ARG A 22 27.93 -28.13 -20.33
C ARG A 22 26.78 -27.16 -20.68
N GLY A 23 26.26 -27.21 -21.91
CA GLY A 23 25.10 -26.43 -22.34
C GLY A 23 23.80 -26.81 -21.62
N LEU A 24 23.56 -28.11 -21.39
CA LEU A 24 22.40 -28.62 -20.63
C LEU A 24 22.45 -28.24 -19.15
N ILE A 25 23.63 -28.30 -18.53
CA ILE A 25 23.80 -27.88 -17.13
C ILE A 25 23.56 -26.35 -17.02
N ALA A 26 24.07 -25.57 -17.98
CA ALA A 26 23.84 -24.14 -18.02
C ALA A 26 22.35 -23.78 -18.22
N SER A 27 21.60 -24.53 -19.05
CA SER A 27 20.17 -24.29 -19.23
C SER A 27 19.34 -24.64 -17.99
N VAL A 28 19.65 -25.76 -17.32
CA VAL A 28 18.96 -26.16 -16.07
C VAL A 28 19.19 -25.14 -14.94
N VAL A 29 20.43 -24.62 -14.82
CA VAL A 29 20.72 -23.55 -13.86
C VAL A 29 19.96 -22.27 -14.19
N GLY A 30 19.87 -21.91 -15.48
CA GLY A 30 19.07 -20.78 -15.94
C GLY A 30 17.58 -20.93 -15.63
N ASP A 31 17.02 -22.13 -15.85
CA ASP A 31 15.63 -22.44 -15.54
C ASP A 31 15.34 -22.41 -14.04
N ALA A 32 16.25 -22.93 -13.21
CA ALA A 32 16.15 -22.86 -11.75
C ALA A 32 16.16 -21.40 -11.24
N GLN A 33 17.05 -20.56 -11.78
CA GLN A 33 17.08 -19.13 -11.46
C GLN A 33 15.77 -18.43 -11.87
N ARG A 34 15.21 -18.80 -13.02
CA ARG A 34 13.94 -18.27 -13.50
C ARG A 34 12.76 -18.67 -12.62
N LEU A 35 12.70 -19.93 -12.18
CA LEU A 35 11.70 -20.42 -11.22
C LEU A 35 11.75 -19.64 -9.90
N VAL A 36 12.95 -19.46 -9.34
CA VAL A 36 13.11 -18.67 -8.10
C VAL A 36 12.66 -17.22 -8.29
N ALA A 37 13.00 -16.60 -9.42
CA ALA A 37 12.55 -15.24 -9.73
C ALA A 37 11.02 -15.15 -9.85
N LEU A 38 10.38 -16.17 -10.43
CA LEU A 38 8.92 -16.26 -10.53
C LEU A 38 8.27 -16.44 -9.16
N GLU A 39 8.80 -17.32 -8.31
CA GLU A 39 8.27 -17.56 -6.96
C GLU A 39 8.32 -16.28 -6.12
N VAL A 40 9.43 -15.52 -6.21
CA VAL A 40 9.56 -14.22 -5.56
C VAL A 40 8.56 -13.21 -6.14
N ALA A 41 8.33 -13.21 -7.45
CA ALA A 41 7.35 -12.33 -8.08
C ALA A 41 5.92 -12.67 -7.64
N LEU A 42 5.58 -13.95 -7.55
CA LEU A 42 4.29 -14.46 -7.11
C LEU A 42 4.05 -14.13 -5.63
N ALA A 43 5.03 -14.43 -4.77
CA ALA A 43 4.96 -14.10 -3.34
C ALA A 43 4.78 -12.58 -3.12
N LYS A 44 5.48 -11.74 -3.90
CA LYS A 44 5.27 -10.28 -3.85
C LYS A 44 3.86 -9.89 -4.28
N GLN A 45 3.29 -10.56 -5.27
CA GLN A 45 1.94 -10.30 -5.73
C GLN A 45 0.91 -10.69 -4.65
N GLU A 46 1.01 -11.89 -4.08
CA GLU A 46 0.12 -12.34 -3.00
C GLU A 46 0.20 -11.41 -1.78
N LEU A 47 1.41 -11.03 -1.37
CA LEU A 47 1.59 -10.06 -0.28
C LEU A 47 0.94 -8.72 -0.58
N LYS A 48 1.08 -8.22 -1.82
CA LYS A 48 0.44 -6.96 -2.24
C LYS A 48 -1.08 -7.08 -2.21
N GLU A 49 -1.62 -8.18 -2.71
CA GLU A 49 -3.06 -8.41 -2.79
C GLU A 49 -3.67 -8.54 -1.38
N LEU A 50 -3.02 -9.31 -0.50
CA LEU A 50 -3.35 -9.40 0.93
C LEU A 50 -3.26 -8.03 1.62
N ALA A 51 -2.20 -7.27 1.37
CA ALA A 51 -2.03 -5.94 1.96
C ALA A 51 -3.14 -4.97 1.52
N VAL A 52 -3.52 -4.98 0.24
CA VAL A 52 -4.61 -4.14 -0.28
C VAL A 52 -5.95 -4.58 0.30
N ALA A 53 -6.26 -5.87 0.30
CA ALA A 53 -7.51 -6.39 0.85
C ALA A 53 -7.64 -6.07 2.35
N ASN A 54 -6.58 -6.30 3.13
CA ASN A 54 -6.57 -5.95 4.56
C ASN A 54 -6.61 -4.45 4.79
N ALA A 55 -5.97 -3.63 3.95
CA ALA A 55 -6.04 -2.18 4.06
C ALA A 55 -7.46 -1.66 3.83
N ILE A 56 -8.16 -2.21 2.82
CA ILE A 56 -9.56 -1.88 2.55
C ILE A 56 -10.44 -2.33 3.72
N ALA A 57 -10.28 -3.56 4.20
CA ALA A 57 -11.05 -4.08 5.34
C ALA A 57 -10.83 -3.24 6.61
N ALA A 58 -9.58 -2.92 6.94
CA ALA A 58 -9.25 -2.03 8.05
C ALA A 58 -9.86 -0.63 7.86
N GLY A 59 -9.80 -0.08 6.64
CA GLY A 59 -10.43 1.19 6.30
C GLY A 59 -11.95 1.16 6.52
N LEU A 60 -12.64 0.11 6.08
CA LEU A 60 -14.08 -0.08 6.28
C LEU A 60 -14.43 -0.20 7.77
N LEU A 61 -13.64 -0.95 8.56
CA LEU A 61 -13.87 -1.09 9.99
C LEU A 61 -13.70 0.25 10.72
N VAL A 62 -12.64 1.00 10.42
CA VAL A 62 -12.41 2.33 11.00
C VAL A 62 -13.53 3.29 10.61
N PHE A 63 -13.93 3.29 9.34
CA PHE A 63 -15.01 4.14 8.86
C PHE A 63 -16.36 3.77 9.46
N GLY A 64 -16.69 2.48 9.54
CA GLY A 64 -17.91 1.97 10.18
C GLY A 64 -17.95 2.32 11.67
N ALA A 65 -16.83 2.17 12.38
CA ALA A 65 -16.73 2.58 13.78
C ALA A 65 -16.96 4.10 13.95
N LEU A 66 -16.43 4.92 13.04
CA LEU A 66 -16.64 6.36 13.04
C LEU A 66 -18.12 6.72 12.80
N LEU A 67 -18.77 6.06 11.84
CA LEU A 67 -20.20 6.24 11.58
C LEU A 67 -21.07 5.79 12.75
N ALA A 68 -20.76 4.64 13.37
CA ALA A 68 -21.47 4.16 14.55
C ALA A 68 -21.31 5.13 15.73
N LEU A 69 -20.09 5.62 15.97
CA LEU A 69 -19.83 6.63 16.98
C LEU A 69 -20.65 7.90 16.74
N LEU A 70 -20.67 8.40 15.49
CA LEU A 70 -21.46 9.56 15.10
C LEU A 70 -22.96 9.31 15.28
N GLY A 71 -23.44 8.12 14.90
CA GLY A 71 -24.82 7.70 15.10
C GLY A 71 -25.23 7.71 16.57
N VAL A 72 -24.41 7.15 17.47
CA VAL A 72 -24.64 7.20 18.91
C VAL A 72 -24.62 8.64 19.42
N LEU A 73 -23.65 9.43 18.96
CA LEU A 73 -23.54 10.84 19.33
C LEU A 73 -24.80 11.63 18.98
N VAL A 74 -25.43 11.37 17.85
CA VAL A 74 -26.65 12.08 17.44
C VAL A 74 -27.90 11.46 18.07
N ALA A 75 -28.04 10.14 17.99
CA ALA A 75 -29.26 9.43 18.39
C ALA A 75 -29.54 9.54 19.89
N VAL A 76 -28.53 9.41 20.74
CA VAL A 76 -28.76 9.41 22.20
C VAL A 76 -29.24 10.76 22.72
N PRO A 77 -28.61 11.92 22.40
CA PRO A 77 -29.14 13.23 22.77
C PRO A 77 -30.52 13.50 22.19
N SER A 78 -30.77 13.13 20.92
CA SER A 78 -32.09 13.29 20.32
C SER A 78 -33.18 12.52 21.08
N MET A 79 -32.88 11.29 21.51
CA MET A 79 -33.79 10.47 22.31
C MET A 79 -34.03 11.09 23.70
N VAL A 80 -32.98 11.58 24.35
CA VAL A 80 -33.06 12.17 25.70
C VAL A 80 -33.84 13.49 25.68
N VAL A 81 -33.63 14.34 24.68
CA VAL A 81 -34.41 15.59 24.51
C VAL A 81 -35.89 15.31 24.29
N TRP A 82 -36.22 14.21 23.60
CA TRP A 82 -37.62 13.82 23.39
C TRP A 82 -38.28 13.25 24.64
N LEU A 83 -37.52 12.54 25.48
CA LEU A 83 -38.06 11.83 26.66
C LEU A 83 -38.11 12.69 27.94
N VAL A 84 -37.33 13.79 28.01
CA VAL A 84 -37.18 14.61 29.21
C VAL A 84 -37.91 15.96 29.04
N PRO A 85 -38.86 16.33 29.92
CA PRO A 85 -39.57 17.61 29.84
C PRO A 85 -38.65 18.83 29.94
N TRP A 86 -37.49 18.67 30.57
CA TRP A 86 -36.50 19.71 30.83
C TRP A 86 -35.34 19.66 29.82
N HIS A 87 -35.68 19.82 28.55
CA HIS A 87 -34.82 19.64 27.37
C HIS A 87 -33.48 20.40 27.43
N TRP A 88 -33.40 21.57 28.07
CA TRP A 88 -32.16 22.36 28.10
C TRP A 88 -31.08 21.81 29.06
N GLN A 89 -31.47 21.19 30.18
CA GLN A 89 -30.51 20.56 31.10
C GLN A 89 -29.95 19.27 30.49
N ALA A 90 -30.80 18.48 29.84
CA ALA A 90 -30.39 17.32 29.08
C ALA A 90 -29.39 17.70 27.98
N ALA A 91 -29.67 18.76 27.21
CA ALA A 91 -28.76 19.27 26.19
C ALA A 91 -27.42 19.74 26.78
N ALA A 92 -27.42 20.41 27.94
CA ALA A 92 -26.19 20.87 28.60
C ALA A 92 -25.30 19.70 29.08
N VAL A 93 -25.90 18.64 29.64
CA VAL A 93 -25.15 17.43 30.06
C VAL A 93 -24.51 16.75 28.85
N TRP A 94 -25.26 16.61 27.75
CA TRP A 94 -24.72 16.05 26.51
C TRP A 94 -23.60 16.92 25.93
N ALA A 95 -23.78 18.24 25.87
CA ALA A 95 -22.73 19.16 25.44
C ALA A 95 -21.45 19.01 26.29
N GLY A 96 -21.59 18.82 27.61
CA GLY A 96 -20.47 18.48 28.49
C GLY A 96 -19.78 17.16 28.11
N ALA A 97 -20.56 16.11 27.83
CA ALA A 97 -20.03 14.82 27.38
C ALA A 97 -19.28 14.93 26.04
N TYR A 98 -19.79 15.74 25.10
CA TYR A 98 -19.12 16.04 23.83
C TYR A 98 -17.76 16.72 24.04
N VAL A 99 -17.71 17.74 24.90
CA VAL A 99 -16.46 18.44 25.21
C VAL A 99 -15.45 17.49 25.87
N LEU A 100 -15.89 16.64 26.81
CA LEU A 100 -15.03 15.64 27.43
C LEU A 100 -14.49 14.64 26.41
N LEU A 101 -15.34 14.13 25.52
CA LEU A 101 -14.93 13.21 24.46
C LEU A 101 -13.93 13.88 23.51
N ALA A 102 -14.17 15.13 23.11
CA ALA A 102 -13.26 15.89 22.26
C ALA A 102 -11.88 16.09 22.91
N VAL A 103 -11.83 16.47 24.18
CA VAL A 103 -10.57 16.61 24.94
C VAL A 103 -9.82 15.29 24.99
N LEU A 104 -10.51 14.18 25.28
CA LEU A 104 -9.91 12.85 25.31
C LEU A 104 -9.31 12.46 23.95
N LEU A 105 -10.06 12.65 22.86
CA LEU A 105 -9.59 12.38 21.50
C LEU A 105 -8.39 13.25 21.12
N ILE A 106 -8.39 14.54 21.50
CA ILE A 106 -7.27 15.45 21.25
C ILE A 106 -6.04 15.01 22.04
N MET A 107 -6.19 14.60 23.30
CA MET A 107 -5.06 14.13 24.12
C MET A 107 -4.46 12.84 23.57
N VAL A 108 -5.32 11.84 23.27
CA VAL A 108 -4.87 10.57 22.67
C VAL A 108 -4.25 10.82 21.30
N GLY A 109 -4.87 11.70 20.49
CA GLY A 109 -4.34 12.17 19.22
C GLY A 109 -2.94 12.75 19.39
N ARG A 110 -2.77 13.76 20.25
CA ARG A 110 -1.44 14.37 20.51
C ARG A 110 -0.41 13.38 21.03
N ALA A 111 -0.80 12.43 21.87
CA ALA A 111 0.10 11.39 22.37
C ALA A 111 0.57 10.44 21.26
N ARG A 112 -0.30 10.14 20.27
CA ARG A 112 0.03 9.32 19.10
C ARG A 112 0.67 10.09 17.95
N LEU A 113 0.50 11.41 17.89
CA LEU A 113 1.20 12.28 16.96
C LEU A 113 2.70 12.35 17.32
N ARG A 114 3.48 11.35 16.89
CA ARG A 114 4.94 11.41 16.81
C ARG A 114 5.41 12.00 15.48
N PHE A 115 4.79 13.08 15.01
CA PHE A 115 5.22 13.74 13.78
C PHE A 115 6.50 14.54 14.02
N GLN A 116 7.65 13.90 13.86
CA GLN A 116 8.81 14.61 13.36
C GLN A 116 8.56 14.84 11.87
N VAL A 117 8.16 16.06 11.51
CA VAL A 117 7.98 16.43 10.10
C VAL A 117 9.34 16.24 9.41
N PRO A 118 9.47 15.34 8.41
CA PRO A 118 10.77 15.12 7.77
C PRO A 118 11.22 16.45 7.16
N PRO A 119 12.43 16.94 7.46
CA PRO A 119 12.88 18.26 6.99
C PRO A 119 12.81 18.40 5.46
N ARG A 120 12.98 17.29 4.74
CA ARG A 120 12.85 17.19 3.28
C ARG A 120 11.45 17.55 2.77
N THR A 121 10.38 17.18 3.47
CA THR A 121 9.00 17.46 3.07
C THR A 121 8.65 18.95 3.25
N LEU A 122 9.22 19.59 4.27
CA LEU A 122 9.07 21.04 4.49
C LEU A 122 9.75 21.87 3.40
N GLU A 123 10.90 21.41 2.91
CA GLU A 123 11.66 22.08 1.84
C GLU A 123 10.90 22.04 0.51
N SER A 124 10.40 20.87 0.11
CA SER A 124 9.57 20.74 -1.11
C SER A 124 8.26 21.53 -1.05
N LEU A 125 7.65 21.69 0.13
CA LEU A 125 6.44 22.52 0.30
C LEU A 125 6.73 24.02 0.19
N LYS A 126 7.90 24.49 0.64
CA LYS A 126 8.33 25.89 0.45
C LYS A 126 8.58 26.19 -1.03
N GLU A 127 9.28 25.29 -1.72
CA GLU A 127 9.60 25.44 -3.13
C GLU A 127 8.33 25.47 -4.01
N ASN A 128 7.34 24.63 -3.69
CA ASN A 128 6.03 24.63 -4.35
C ASN A 128 5.25 25.94 -4.13
N LYS A 129 5.33 26.53 -2.94
CA LYS A 129 4.71 27.83 -2.64
C LYS A 129 5.33 28.95 -3.47
N GLU A 130 6.65 28.96 -3.61
CA GLU A 130 7.35 29.95 -4.44
C GLU A 130 6.99 29.83 -5.92
N TRP A 131 6.90 28.60 -6.45
CA TRP A 131 6.44 28.36 -7.82
C TRP A 131 4.99 28.83 -8.06
N ALA A 132 4.09 28.58 -7.11
CA ALA A 132 2.69 29.01 -7.20
C ALA A 132 2.57 30.55 -7.17
N LEU A 133 3.32 31.22 -6.29
CA LEU A 133 3.32 32.68 -6.20
C LEU A 133 3.94 33.33 -7.44
N ARG A 134 4.98 32.73 -8.03
CA ARG A 134 5.54 33.18 -9.32
C ARG A 134 4.53 33.06 -10.46
N ARG A 135 3.72 32.00 -10.49
CA ARG A 135 2.70 31.78 -11.53
C ARG A 135 1.54 32.78 -11.44
N VAL A 136 1.11 33.15 -10.23
CA VAL A 136 0.09 34.20 -10.05
C VAL A 136 0.64 35.57 -10.43
N ARG A 137 1.89 35.89 -10.04
CA ARG A 137 2.53 37.17 -10.37
C ARG A 137 2.84 37.32 -11.86
N SER A 138 3.11 36.23 -12.57
CA SER A 138 3.37 36.22 -14.02
C SER A 138 2.13 36.43 -14.89
N LYS A 139 0.91 36.24 -14.37
CA LYS A 139 -0.34 36.35 -15.15
C LYS A 139 -0.98 37.76 -15.10
N SER A 140 -0.28 38.73 -14.51
CA SER A 140 -0.75 40.10 -14.28
C SER A 140 0.06 41.16 -15.05
N LYS A 141 0.79 40.78 -16.10
CA LYS A 141 1.51 41.72 -16.97
C LYS A 141 1.18 41.47 -18.43
#